data_AF-A0A920NUS1-F1
#
_entry.id   AF-A0A920NUS1-F1
#
_cell.length_a   1.000
_cell.length_b   1.000
_cell.length_c   1.000
_cell.angle_alpha   90.00
_cell.angle_beta   90.00
_cell.angle_gamma   90.00
#
_symmetry.space_group_name_H-M   'P 1'
#
loop_
_entity.id
_entity.type
_entity.pdbx_description
1 polymer ?
#
loop_
_entity_poly.entity_id
_entity_poly.type
_entity_poly.pdbx_seq_one_letter_code
_entity_poly.pdbx_strand_id
1 'polypeptide(L)'
;MNAGIKEADMVVAVTGSDEINIVSSLMSKVLSPNVKTIARIRESSYLQNKTKAAIDAGVIPVDIVVSPEKLITNHIQALIDTPGSLQVLEFGDGLLYLVGVRAVREAL
;
A
#
# COMPACT_ATOMS: atom_id res chain seq x y z
N MET A 1 -9.22 -4.45 -24.22
CA MET A 1 -8.24 -3.71 -23.38
C MET A 1 -7.36 -2.91 -24.32
N ASN A 2 -7.61 -1.60 -24.47
CA ASN A 2 -6.90 -0.71 -25.40
C ASN A 2 -6.14 0.40 -24.65
N ALA A 3 -5.74 0.15 -23.41
CA ALA A 3 -5.15 1.15 -22.51
C ALA A 3 -3.61 1.28 -22.64
N GLY A 4 -3.01 0.77 -23.73
CA GLY A 4 -1.56 0.93 -23.95
C GLY A 4 -0.64 0.17 -23.01
N ILE A 5 -1.09 -0.92 -22.36
CA ILE A 5 -0.33 -1.68 -21.34
C ILE A 5 1.08 -2.09 -21.79
N LYS A 6 1.28 -2.36 -23.09
CA LYS A 6 2.57 -2.78 -23.64
C LYS A 6 3.66 -1.69 -23.54
N GLU A 7 3.25 -0.43 -23.52
CA GLU A 7 4.16 0.72 -23.43
C GLU A 7 4.13 1.37 -22.04
N ALA A 8 3.30 0.86 -21.13
CA ALA A 8 3.20 1.40 -19.79
C ALA A 8 4.36 0.93 -18.91
N ASP A 9 4.93 1.85 -18.14
CA ASP A 9 5.90 1.53 -17.09
C ASP A 9 5.21 0.98 -15.83
N MET A 10 3.94 1.33 -15.62
CA MET A 10 3.19 0.98 -14.41
C MET A 10 1.68 0.84 -14.65
N VAL A 11 1.05 -0.08 -13.94
CA VAL A 11 -0.41 -0.23 -13.82
C VAL A 11 -0.84 -0.11 -12.36
N VAL A 12 -1.87 0.68 -12.10
CA VAL A 12 -2.46 0.89 -10.78
C VAL A 12 -3.90 0.37 -10.77
N ALA A 13 -4.15 -0.73 -10.07
CA ALA A 13 -5.43 -1.40 -9.98
C ALA A 13 -6.14 -1.06 -8.66
N VAL A 14 -7.10 -0.13 -8.73
CA VAL A 14 -7.76 0.49 -7.56
C VAL A 14 -9.29 0.44 -7.65
N THR A 15 -9.82 -0.59 -8.30
CA THR A 15 -11.28 -0.81 -8.40
C THR A 15 -11.88 -1.22 -7.05
N GLY A 16 -13.21 -1.27 -6.98
CA GLY A 16 -13.97 -1.65 -5.79
C GLY A 16 -13.76 -3.07 -5.27
N SER A 17 -13.16 -3.98 -6.07
CA SER A 17 -12.95 -5.39 -5.71
C SER A 17 -11.46 -5.74 -5.73
N ASP A 18 -11.02 -6.44 -4.69
CA ASP A 18 -9.64 -6.89 -4.57
C ASP A 18 -9.31 -7.97 -5.62
N GLU A 19 -10.27 -8.83 -5.94
CA GLU A 19 -10.16 -9.86 -6.97
C GLU A 19 -9.90 -9.23 -8.34
N ILE A 20 -10.64 -8.19 -8.70
CA ILE A 20 -10.42 -7.45 -9.95
C ILE A 20 -9.04 -6.81 -9.95
N ASN A 21 -8.57 -6.27 -8.81
CA ASN A 21 -7.27 -5.62 -8.74
C ASN A 21 -6.11 -6.61 -8.88
N ILE A 22 -6.21 -7.77 -8.22
CA ILE A 22 -5.24 -8.87 -8.30
C ILE A 22 -5.20 -9.43 -9.74
N VAL A 23 -6.35 -9.73 -10.32
CA VAL A 23 -6.43 -10.27 -11.69
C VAL A 23 -5.96 -9.25 -12.71
N SER A 24 -6.27 -7.96 -12.54
CA SER A 24 -5.78 -6.90 -13.42
C SER A 24 -4.26 -6.81 -13.40
N SER A 25 -3.63 -6.97 -12.22
CA SER A 25 -2.18 -6.97 -12.08
C SER A 25 -1.56 -8.20 -12.76
N LEU A 26 -2.14 -9.38 -12.57
CA LEU A 26 -1.76 -10.60 -13.29
C LEU A 26 -1.84 -10.42 -14.81
N MET A 27 -2.98 -9.96 -15.33
CA MET A 27 -3.16 -9.76 -16.77
C MET A 27 -2.19 -8.71 -17.31
N SER A 28 -1.90 -7.66 -16.54
CA SER A 28 -0.93 -6.64 -16.94
C SER A 28 0.47 -7.23 -17.12
N LYS A 29 0.91 -8.08 -16.20
CA LYS A 29 2.20 -8.78 -16.27
C LYS A 29 2.24 -9.81 -17.40
N VAL A 30 1.13 -10.49 -17.68
CA VAL A 30 1.02 -11.38 -18.86
C VAL A 30 1.20 -10.60 -20.17
N LEU A 31 0.62 -9.40 -20.26
CA LEU A 31 0.68 -8.57 -21.47
C LEU A 31 1.97 -7.77 -21.62
N SER A 32 2.59 -7.39 -20.50
CA SER A 32 3.85 -6.66 -20.42
C SER A 32 4.63 -7.14 -19.19
N PRO A 33 5.57 -8.10 -19.35
CA PRO A 33 6.25 -8.75 -18.22
C PRO A 33 6.98 -7.80 -17.27
N ASN A 34 7.47 -6.68 -17.81
CA ASN A 34 8.26 -5.72 -17.05
C ASN A 34 7.43 -4.57 -16.46
N VAL A 35 6.12 -4.50 -16.73
CA VAL A 35 5.28 -3.43 -16.18
C VAL A 35 5.21 -3.54 -14.67
N LYS A 36 5.34 -2.43 -13.96
CA LYS A 36 5.21 -2.42 -12.50
C LYS A 36 3.73 -2.44 -12.11
N THR A 37 3.32 -3.29 -11.18
CA THR A 37 1.91 -3.39 -10.76
C THR A 37 1.73 -2.91 -9.33
N ILE A 38 0.75 -2.02 -9.13
CA ILE A 38 0.31 -1.58 -7.81
C ILE A 38 -1.17 -1.97 -7.68
N ALA A 39 -1.52 -2.73 -6.65
CA ALA A 39 -2.90 -3.13 -6.41
C ALA A 39 -3.37 -2.69 -5.03
N ARG A 40 -4.60 -2.18 -4.97
CA ARG A 40 -5.30 -2.01 -3.70
C ARG A 40 -5.86 -3.36 -3.25
N ILE A 41 -5.52 -3.78 -2.03
CA ILE A 41 -6.06 -4.99 -1.40
C ILE A 41 -6.52 -4.61 0.01
N ARG A 42 -7.83 -4.71 0.25
CA ARG A 42 -8.45 -4.38 1.52
C ARG A 42 -8.57 -5.57 2.45
N GLU A 43 -8.95 -6.71 1.87
CA GLU A 43 -9.25 -7.91 2.62
C GLU A 43 -7.96 -8.52 3.20
N SER A 44 -7.90 -8.53 4.53
CA SER A 44 -6.73 -8.98 5.29
C SER A 44 -6.34 -10.43 5.01
N SER A 45 -7.30 -11.28 4.65
CA SER A 45 -7.03 -12.69 4.35
C SER A 45 -6.11 -12.89 3.14
N TYR A 46 -6.11 -11.96 2.17
CA TYR A 46 -5.16 -11.97 1.05
C TYR A 46 -3.74 -11.57 1.48
N LEU A 47 -3.62 -10.87 2.60
CA LEU A 47 -2.35 -10.32 3.13
C LEU A 47 -1.80 -11.15 4.28
N GLN A 48 -2.28 -12.38 4.45
CA GLN A 48 -1.85 -13.32 5.48
C GLN A 48 -1.49 -14.68 4.88
N ASN A 49 -0.80 -15.50 5.69
CA ASN A 49 -0.56 -16.91 5.44
C ASN A 49 0.03 -17.20 4.03
N LYS A 50 -0.51 -18.21 3.35
CA LYS A 50 -0.05 -18.68 2.04
C LYS A 50 -0.26 -17.65 0.93
N THR A 51 -1.32 -16.85 1.00
CA THR A 51 -1.58 -15.85 -0.03
C THR A 51 -0.55 -14.74 0.03
N LYS A 52 -0.21 -14.26 1.23
CA LYS A 52 0.90 -13.31 1.41
C LYS A 52 2.20 -13.89 0.86
N ALA A 53 2.53 -15.13 1.22
CA ALA A 53 3.73 -15.80 0.73
C ALA A 53 3.75 -15.91 -0.81
N ALA A 54 2.59 -16.14 -1.44
CA ALA A 54 2.46 -16.19 -2.90
C ALA A 54 2.65 -14.80 -3.55
N ILE A 55 2.19 -13.72 -2.91
CA ILE A 55 2.46 -12.34 -3.36
C ILE A 55 3.95 -12.02 -3.23
N ASP A 56 4.53 -12.26 -2.05
CA ASP A 56 5.94 -11.99 -1.77
C ASP A 56 6.89 -12.78 -2.69
N ALA A 57 6.50 -14.02 -3.05
CA ALA A 57 7.25 -14.87 -3.99
C ALA A 57 6.99 -14.54 -5.47
N GLY A 58 6.11 -13.57 -5.77
CA GLY A 58 5.76 -13.17 -7.13
C GLY A 58 4.87 -14.17 -7.89
N VAL A 59 4.36 -15.21 -7.22
CA VAL A 59 3.39 -16.16 -7.80
C VAL A 59 2.06 -15.46 -8.09
N ILE A 60 1.62 -14.59 -7.18
CA ILE A 60 0.57 -13.59 -7.42
C ILE A 60 1.30 -12.27 -7.73
N PRO A 61 1.34 -11.83 -9.01
CA PRO A 61 2.29 -10.81 -9.43
C PRO A 61 1.76 -9.38 -9.20
N VAL A 62 1.72 -9.02 -7.92
CA VAL A 62 1.42 -7.67 -7.43
C VAL A 62 2.72 -7.13 -6.82
N ASP A 63 3.41 -6.22 -7.52
CA ASP A 63 4.71 -5.73 -7.05
C ASP A 63 4.57 -4.85 -5.80
N ILE A 64 3.51 -4.05 -5.72
CA ILE A 64 3.21 -3.19 -4.58
C ILE A 64 1.76 -3.38 -4.17
N VAL A 65 1.56 -3.80 -2.92
CA VAL A 65 0.25 -3.86 -2.30
C VAL A 65 0.00 -2.60 -1.49
N VAL A 66 -1.13 -1.94 -1.75
CA VAL A 66 -1.65 -0.86 -0.90
C VAL A 66 -2.86 -1.39 -0.13
N SER A 67 -2.71 -1.53 1.19
CA SER A 67 -3.81 -1.90 2.09
C SER A 67 -4.24 -0.69 2.92
N PRO A 68 -5.34 0.00 2.56
CA PRO A 68 -5.82 1.16 3.30
C PRO A 68 -6.05 0.87 4.79
N GLU A 69 -6.62 -0.28 5.10
CA GLU A 69 -6.95 -0.74 6.45
C GLU A 69 -5.68 -0.88 7.29
N LYS A 70 -4.64 -1.49 6.73
CA LYS A 70 -3.33 -1.58 7.39
C LYS A 70 -2.67 -0.21 7.54
N LEU A 71 -2.71 0.64 6.51
CA LEU A 71 -2.12 1.99 6.57
C LEU A 71 -2.79 2.84 7.65
N ILE A 72 -4.11 2.80 7.76
CA ILE A 72 -4.87 3.50 8.80
C ILE A 72 -4.53 2.93 10.18
N THR A 73 -4.49 1.61 10.30
CA THR A 73 -4.16 0.93 11.58
C THR A 73 -2.77 1.35 12.06
N ASN A 74 -1.77 1.29 11.19
CA ASN A 74 -0.41 1.72 11.49
C ASN A 74 -0.34 3.21 11.86
N HIS A 75 -1.09 4.06 11.16
CA HIS A 75 -1.13 5.49 11.45
C HIS A 75 -1.70 5.78 12.85
N ILE A 76 -2.81 5.13 13.20
CA ILE A 76 -3.42 5.26 14.54
C ILE A 76 -2.47 4.72 15.61
N GLN A 77 -1.84 3.56 15.37
CA GLN A 77 -0.88 2.98 16.30
C GLN A 77 0.31 3.93 16.56
N ALA A 78 0.85 4.57 15.53
CA ALA A 78 1.96 5.52 15.68
C ALA A 78 1.61 6.73 16.56
N LEU A 79 0.36 7.22 16.50
CA LEU A 79 -0.13 8.29 17.38
C LEU A 79 -0.26 7.82 18.84
N ILE A 80 -0.69 6.58 19.06
CA ILE A 80 -0.77 5.96 20.40
C ILE A 80 0.63 5.79 20.99
N ASP A 81 1.57 5.32 20.18
CA ASP A 81 2.95 5.08 20.60
C ASP A 81 3.74 6.39 20.83
N THR A 82 3.25 7.51 20.28
CA THR A 82 3.86 8.84 20.43
C THR A 82 2.87 9.86 21.03
N PRO A 83 2.59 9.80 22.35
CA PRO A 83 1.65 10.71 23.01
C PRO A 83 2.04 12.19 22.83
N GLY A 84 1.03 13.05 22.61
CA GLY A 84 1.23 14.49 22.36
C GLY A 84 1.56 14.85 20.90
N SER A 85 1.76 13.85 20.04
CA SER A 85 1.83 14.05 18.59
C SER A 85 0.43 14.33 18.01
N LEU A 86 0.41 15.18 16.98
CA LEU A 86 -0.73 15.39 16.09
C LEU A 86 -0.63 14.51 14.85
N GLN A 87 0.60 14.22 14.41
CA GLN A 87 0.88 13.43 13.22
C GLN A 87 2.25 12.78 13.33
N VAL A 88 2.36 11.53 12.91
CA VAL A 88 3.62 10.82 12.71
C VAL A 88 3.68 10.32 11.27
N LEU A 89 4.72 10.71 10.54
CA LEU A 89 5.01 10.25 9.18
C LEU A 89 6.34 9.51 9.17
N GLU A 90 6.37 8.36 8.51
CA GLU A 90 7.56 7.54 8.33
C GLU A 90 8.07 7.64 6.88
N PHE A 91 9.38 7.72 6.72
CA PHE A 91 10.05 7.76 5.42
C PHE A 91 11.21 6.77 5.37
N GLY A 92 11.38 6.14 4.20
CA GLY A 92 12.52 5.26 3.92
C GLY A 92 12.58 4.03 4.82
N ASP A 93 11.46 3.33 5.03
CA ASP A 93 11.40 2.10 5.83
C ASP A 93 11.98 2.28 7.25
N GLY A 94 11.49 3.30 7.96
CA GLY A 94 11.88 3.60 9.34
C GLY A 94 13.19 4.41 9.50
N LEU A 95 13.81 4.86 8.40
CA LEU A 95 15.04 5.66 8.48
C LEU A 95 14.81 7.10 8.96
N LEU A 96 13.59 7.64 8.79
CA LEU A 96 13.24 8.99 9.19
C LEU A 96 11.78 9.06 9.65
N TYR A 97 11.56 9.75 10.77
CA TYR A 97 10.23 10.07 11.28
C TYR A 97 10.05 11.58 11.38
N LEU A 98 8.92 12.07 10.87
CA LEU A 98 8.45 13.45 11.09
C LEU A 98 7.29 13.42 12.07
N VAL A 99 7.46 14.12 13.20
CA VAL A 99 6.44 14.24 14.24
C VAL A 99 5.93 15.68 14.30
N GLY A 100 4.66 15.87 13.98
CA GLY A 100 3.98 17.14 14.16
C GLY A 100 3.40 17.24 15.57
N VAL A 101 3.66 18.34 16.27
CA VAL A 101 3.06 18.64 17.58
C VAL A 101 2.29 19.95 17.53
N ARG A 102 1.26 20.09 18.35
CA ARG A 102 0.53 21.34 18.47
C ARG A 102 1.22 22.25 19.48
N ALA A 103 1.67 23.42 19.04
CA ALA A 103 2.12 24.46 19.96
C ALA A 103 0.92 24.97 20.78
N VAL A 104 1.05 24.95 22.10
CA VAL A 104 0.11 25.56 23.05
C VAL A 104 0.81 26.74 23.70
N ARG A 105 0.13 27.89 23.73
CA ARG A 105 0.59 29.07 24.47
C ARG A 105 0.00 28.98 25.88
N GLU A 106 0.84 28.86 26.90
CA GLU A 106 0.38 29.06 28.28
C GLU A 106 -0.09 30.51 28.41
N ALA A 107 -1.36 30.69 28.78
CA ALA A 107 -1.89 31.98 29.15
C ALA A 107 -1.42 32.29 30.58
N LEU A 108 -0.43 33.18 30.70
CA LEU A 108 -0.14 33.91 31.93
C LEU A 108 -1.18 35.03 32.13
#